data_AF-A0A963TS54-F1
#
_entry.id   AF-A0A963TS54-F1
#
_cell.length_a   1.000
_cell.length_b   1.000
_cell.length_c   1.000
_cell.angle_alpha   90.00
_cell.angle_beta   90.00
_cell.angle_gamma   90.00
#
_symmetry.space_group_name_H-M   'P 1'
#
loop_
_entity.id
_entity.type
_entity.pdbx_description
1 polymer ?
#
loop_
_entity_poly.entity_id
_entity_poly.type
_entity_poly.pdbx_seq_one_letter_code
_entity_poly.pdbx_strand_id
1 'polypeptide(L)'
;MEQFVLKPLMLGDTPLAFTNSALFMTFAVLGTLALFWVGTRHRTMVPSRWQSVSEMLYEFVGSMVKENVGNEGRPYFPFIFTLFMF
;
A
#
# COMPACT_ATOMS: atom_id res chain seq x y z
N MET A 1 -17.88 3.23 -21.50
CA MET A 1 -16.45 3.31 -21.09
C MET A 1 -16.07 4.70 -20.55
N GLU A 2 -17.02 5.54 -20.11
CA GLU A 2 -16.73 6.92 -19.68
C GLU A 2 -16.06 7.03 -18.29
N GLN A 3 -16.22 6.01 -17.43
CA GLN A 3 -15.67 5.98 -16.07
C GLN A 3 -14.13 6.05 -16.02
N PHE A 4 -13.45 5.58 -17.07
CA PHE A 4 -11.98 5.48 -17.10
C PHE A 4 -11.30 6.67 -17.81
N VAL A 5 -12.07 7.69 -18.20
CA VAL A 5 -11.49 8.88 -18.83
C VAL A 5 -10.68 9.66 -17.81
N LEU A 6 -9.40 9.89 -18.14
CA LEU A 6 -8.51 10.71 -17.32
C LEU A 6 -8.93 12.18 -17.43
N LYS A 7 -9.42 12.72 -16.32
CA LYS A 7 -9.76 14.15 -16.20
C LYS A 7 -8.68 14.84 -15.37
N PRO A 8 -8.12 15.97 -15.86
CA PRO A 8 -7.24 16.80 -15.04
C PRO A 8 -8.06 17.41 -13.88
N LEU A 9 -7.41 17.55 -12.72
CA LEU A 9 -7.98 18.25 -11.58
C LEU A 9 -7.99 19.74 -11.89
N MET A 10 -9.12 20.41 -11.70
CA MET A 10 -9.24 21.84 -11.95
C MET A 10 -8.99 22.61 -10.66
N LEU A 11 -8.11 23.61 -10.70
CA LEU A 11 -7.93 24.59 -9.64
C LEU A 11 -8.53 25.92 -10.10
N GLY A 12 -9.80 26.15 -9.77
CA GLY A 12 -10.60 27.18 -10.45
C GLY A 12 -10.71 26.85 -11.95
N ASP A 13 -10.29 27.78 -12.80
CA ASP A 13 -10.30 27.61 -14.28
C ASP A 13 -8.97 27.05 -14.84
N THR A 14 -7.98 26.77 -13.98
CA THR A 14 -6.68 26.25 -14.43
C THR A 14 -6.62 24.72 -14.34
N PRO A 15 -6.39 24.00 -15.45
CA PRO A 15 -6.22 22.55 -15.42
C PRO A 15 -4.82 22.19 -14.88
N LEU A 16 -4.77 21.41 -13.79
CA LEU A 16 -3.53 20.88 -13.25
C LEU A 16 -3.10 19.61 -14.02
N ALA A 17 -1.80 19.36 -14.08
CA ALA A 17 -1.26 18.09 -14.59
C ALA A 17 -1.64 16.88 -13.72
N PHE A 18 -2.17 17.12 -12.52
CA PHE A 18 -2.66 16.09 -11.61
C PHE A 18 -4.02 15.57 -12.06
N THR A 19 -4.12 14.28 -12.38
CA THR A 19 -5.36 13.67 -12.89
C THR A 19 -6.12 12.91 -11.80
N ASN A 20 -7.38 12.56 -12.09
CA ASN A 20 -8.17 11.65 -11.26
C ASN A 20 -7.43 10.34 -10.92
N SER A 21 -6.67 9.78 -11.87
CA SER A 21 -5.86 8.57 -11.61
C SER A 21 -4.72 8.85 -10.62
N ALA A 22 -3.99 9.95 -10.79
CA ALA A 22 -2.94 10.35 -9.86
C ALA A 22 -3.48 10.62 -8.45
N LEU A 23 -4.70 11.15 -8.34
CA LEU A 23 -5.41 11.36 -7.09
C LEU A 23 -5.70 10.04 -6.36
N PHE A 24 -6.23 9.05 -7.07
CA PHE A 24 -6.47 7.72 -6.47
C PHE A 24 -5.19 6.97 -6.13
N MET A 25 -4.13 7.08 -6.95
CA MET A 25 -2.81 6.52 -6.61
C MET A 25 -2.25 7.14 -5.33
N THR A 26 -2.43 8.46 -5.16
CA THR A 26 -2.02 9.16 -3.94
C THR A 26 -2.80 8.65 -2.72
N PHE A 27 -4.12 8.47 -2.86
CA PHE A 27 -4.93 7.87 -1.79
C PHE A 27 -4.54 6.43 -1.46
N ALA A 28 -4.17 5.62 -2.45
CA ALA A 28 -3.68 4.25 -2.21
C ALA A 28 -2.39 4.27 -1.38
N VAL A 29 -1.41 5.11 -1.75
CA VAL A 29 -0.16 5.26 -0.99
C VAL A 29 -0.43 5.75 0.43
N LEU A 30 -1.25 6.80 0.60
CA LEU A 30 -1.60 7.33 1.91
C LEU A 30 -2.35 6.31 2.77
N GLY A 31 -3.25 5.54 2.17
CA GLY A 31 -3.99 4.46 2.85
C GLY A 31 -3.07 3.36 3.35
N THR A 32 -2.14 2.91 2.50
CA THR A 32 -1.12 1.92 2.88
C THR A 32 -0.21 2.45 4.00
N LEU A 33 0.27 3.70 3.88
CA LEU A 33 1.08 4.32 4.95
C LEU A 33 0.28 4.45 6.25
N ALA A 34 -0.97 4.88 6.19
CA ALA A 34 -1.82 5.01 7.36
C ALA A 34 -2.09 3.66 8.04
N LEU A 35 -2.35 2.60 7.26
CA LEU A 35 -2.55 1.25 7.77
C LEU A 35 -1.34 0.77 8.58
N PHE A 36 -0.14 0.87 8.01
CA PHE A 36 1.08 0.43 8.70
C PHE A 36 1.51 1.36 9.82
N TRP A 37 1.26 2.67 9.69
CA TRP A 37 1.50 3.61 10.78
C TRP A 37 0.64 3.29 12.00
N VAL A 38 -0.67 3.07 11.81
CA VAL A 38 -1.59 2.74 12.90
C VAL A 38 -1.29 1.34 13.45
N GLY A 39 -1.08 0.34 12.58
CA GLY A 39 -0.82 -1.04 12.98
C GLY A 39 0.48 -1.23 13.77
N THR A 40 1.51 -0.42 13.51
CA THR A 40 2.82 -0.55 14.17
C THR A 40 3.04 0.42 15.34
N ARG A 41 2.15 1.39 15.56
CA ARG A 41 2.31 2.44 16.59
C ARG A 41 2.34 1.91 18.02
N HIS A 42 1.52 0.91 18.33
CA HIS A 42 1.42 0.31 19.66
C HIS A 42 1.67 -1.19 19.57
N ARG A 43 2.93 -1.58 19.72
CA ARG A 43 3.34 -3.00 19.69
C ARG A 43 3.04 -3.63 21.05
N THR A 44 1.92 -4.32 21.14
CA THR A 44 1.53 -5.09 22.32
C THR A 44 1.72 -6.58 22.08
N MET A 45 1.98 -7.34 23.16
CA MET A 45 2.18 -8.80 23.08
C MET A 45 0.91 -9.53 22.61
N VAL A 46 -0.27 -9.07 23.06
CA VAL A 46 -1.55 -9.45 22.46
C VAL A 46 -1.90 -8.40 21.43
N PRO A 47 -1.97 -8.75 20.13
CA PRO A 47 -2.12 -7.75 19.08
C PRO A 47 -3.53 -7.14 19.08
N SER A 48 -3.59 -5.83 18.85
CA SER A 48 -4.85 -5.14 18.57
C SER A 48 -5.34 -5.47 17.15
N ARG A 49 -6.61 -5.17 16.84
CA ARG A 49 -7.20 -5.45 15.51
C ARG A 49 -6.36 -4.86 14.36
N TRP A 50 -5.87 -3.63 14.51
CA TRP A 50 -5.06 -2.96 13.48
C TRP A 50 -3.66 -3.56 13.36
N GLN A 51 -3.05 -3.91 14.50
CA GLN A 51 -1.77 -4.63 14.52
C GLN A 51 -1.91 -5.98 13.82
N SER A 52 -2.94 -6.77 14.13
CA SER A 52 -3.21 -8.07 13.49
C SER A 52 -3.35 -7.95 11.97
N VAL A 53 -4.06 -6.95 11.46
CA VAL A 53 -4.19 -6.75 10.00
C VAL A 53 -2.82 -6.48 9.37
N SER A 54 -2.02 -5.61 9.96
CA SER A 54 -0.68 -5.29 9.44
C SER A 54 0.30 -6.47 9.54
N GLU A 55 0.24 -7.25 10.63
CA GLU A 55 1.09 -8.42 10.85
C GLU A 55 0.71 -9.55 9.89
N MET A 56 -0.58 -9.85 9.73
CA MET A 56 -1.05 -10.87 8.78
C MET A 56 -0.65 -10.53 7.34
N LEU A 57 -0.75 -9.27 6.91
CA LEU A 57 -0.29 -8.85 5.58
C LEU A 57 1.22 -9.04 5.41
N TYR A 58 2.00 -8.64 6.41
CA TYR A 58 3.46 -8.80 6.40
C TYR A 58 3.86 -10.28 6.34
N GLU A 59 3.24 -11.11 7.17
CA GLU A 59 3.48 -12.56 7.20
C GLU A 59 3.05 -13.25 5.91
N PHE A 60 1.90 -12.88 5.35
CA PHE A 60 1.38 -13.44 4.11
C PHE A 60 2.32 -13.19 2.92
N VAL A 61 2.77 -11.94 2.74
CA VAL A 61 3.73 -11.63 1.67
C VAL A 61 5.07 -12.31 1.97
N GLY A 62 5.48 -12.35 3.24
CA GLY A 62 6.73 -12.98 3.65
C GLY A 62 6.76 -14.49 3.38
N SER A 63 5.66 -15.19 3.68
CA SER A 63 5.51 -16.62 3.40
C SER A 63 5.48 -16.86 1.90
N MET A 64 4.74 -16.06 1.14
CA MET A 64 4.69 -16.15 -0.32
C MET A 64 6.09 -16.01 -0.95
N VAL A 65 6.88 -15.01 -0.52
CA VAL A 65 8.25 -14.82 -1.02
C VAL A 65 9.14 -16.01 -0.64
N LYS A 66 9.04 -16.49 0.60
CA LYS A 66 9.82 -17.63 1.09
C LYS A 66 9.46 -18.94 0.36
N GLU A 67 8.19 -19.17 0.06
CA GLU A 67 7.71 -20.37 -0.63
C GLU A 67 8.13 -20.39 -2.10
N ASN A 68 8.16 -19.23 -2.77
CA ASN A 68 8.50 -19.14 -4.19
C ASN A 68 10.00 -18.98 -4.47
N VAL A 69 10.72 -18.23 -3.63
CA VAL A 69 12.14 -17.86 -3.86
C VAL A 69 13.08 -18.48 -2.84
N GLY A 70 12.58 -18.88 -1.67
CA GLY A 70 13.41 -19.33 -0.55
C GLY A 70 14.05 -18.17 0.21
N ASN A 71 15.11 -18.47 0.98
CA ASN A 71 15.77 -17.46 1.83
C ASN A 71 16.45 -16.33 1.05
N GLU A 72 16.84 -16.59 -0.20
CA GLU A 72 17.45 -15.59 -1.10
C GLU A 72 16.46 -14.47 -1.51
N GLY A 73 15.16 -14.66 -1.26
CA GLY A 73 14.14 -13.63 -1.52
C GLY A 73 14.11 -12.48 -0.50
N ARG A 74 14.77 -12.64 0.66
CA ARG A 74 14.72 -11.63 1.76
C ARG A 74 15.19 -10.23 1.35
N PRO A 75 16.29 -10.04 0.60
CA PRO A 75 16.72 -8.70 0.19
C PRO A 75 15.71 -8.00 -0.73
N TYR A 76 14.92 -8.76 -1.47
CA TYR A 76 13.90 -8.26 -2.41
C TYR A 76 12.53 -8.08 -1.74
N PHE A 77 12.36 -8.56 -0.50
CA PHE A 77 11.09 -8.49 0.21
C PHE A 77 10.50 -7.07 0.26
N PRO A 78 11.26 -5.99 0.58
CA PRO A 78 10.69 -4.64 0.60
C PRO A 78 10.07 -4.24 -0.73
N PHE A 79 10.73 -4.57 -1.85
CA PHE A 79 10.24 -4.27 -3.19
C PHE A 79 8.96 -5.06 -3.51
N ILE A 80 8.98 -6.38 -3.28
CA ILE A 80 7.83 -7.26 -3.51
C ILE A 80 6.64 -6.83 -2.64
N PHE A 81 6.91 -6.46 -1.40
CA PHE A 81 5.90 -5.96 -0.47
C PHE A 81 5.24 -4.67 -0.97
N THR A 82 6.03 -3.71 -1.46
CA THR A 82 5.45 -2.49 -2.04
C THR A 82 4.63 -2.75 -3.29
N LEU A 83 5.06 -3.66 -4.16
CA LEU A 83 4.29 -4.06 -5.35
C LEU A 83 2.97 -4.75 -5.01
N PHE A 84 2.92 -5.47 -3.89
CA PHE A 84 1.69 -6.12 -3.44
C PHE A 84 0.71 -5.12 -2.81
N MET A 85 1.23 -4.11 -2.10
CA MET A 85 0.42 -3.15 -1.35
C MET A 85 -0.10 -1.97 -2.18
N PHE A 86 0.39 -1.76 -3.40
CA PHE A 86 0.03 -0.65 -4.29
C PHE A 86 -0.71 -1.16 -5.52
#